data_AF-L0NBS6-F1
#
_entry.id   AF-L0NBS6-F1
#
_cell.length_a   1.000
_cell.length_b   1.000
_cell.length_c   1.000
_cell.angle_alpha   90.00
_cell.angle_beta   90.00
_cell.angle_gamma   90.00
#
_symmetry.space_group_name_H-M   'P 1'
#
loop_
_entity.id
_entity.type
_entity.pdbx_description
1 polymer ?
#
loop_
_entity_poly.entity_id
_entity_poly.type
_entity_poly.pdbx_seq_one_letter_code
_entity_poly.pdbx_strand_id
1 'polypeptide(L)'
;MRLSDILSAGFLLVFGLVLYFLIIPDQIGSQSWGGLAPDFFPRLIARLLLILTALLLAVQLISVWRRAPHTEAAMLPIRLPELAFIGAASIVLMVAYLLMREVGYIVAAMFIIAAAGVAMGSVRRTLLQLPLMVFIAPAVIYLIFRYFFIIYLPA
;
A
#
# COMPACT_ATOMS: atom_id res chain seq x y z
N MET A 1 25.53 -6.55 9.46
CA MET A 1 24.17 -6.70 8.89
C MET A 1 23.18 -6.82 10.02
N ARG A 2 22.03 -6.17 9.93
CA ARG A 2 21.06 -6.20 11.04
C ARG A 2 20.11 -7.37 10.82
N LEU A 3 19.89 -8.15 11.87
CA LEU A 3 18.87 -9.20 11.88
C LEU A 3 17.49 -8.63 11.53
N SER A 4 17.24 -7.35 11.83
CA SER A 4 16.05 -6.61 11.40
C SER A 4 15.88 -6.56 9.88
N ASP A 5 16.94 -6.46 9.09
CA ASP A 5 16.84 -6.32 7.63
C ASP A 5 16.41 -7.65 7.01
N ILE A 6 16.96 -8.75 7.53
CA ILE A 6 16.63 -10.12 7.10
C ILE A 6 15.20 -10.46 7.51
N LEU A 7 14.82 -10.13 8.75
CA LEU A 7 13.46 -10.31 9.23
C LEU A 7 12.46 -9.46 8.43
N SER A 8 12.81 -8.21 8.09
CA SER A 8 11.94 -7.33 7.30
C SER A 8 11.76 -7.85 5.88
N ALA A 9 12.85 -8.26 5.21
CA ALA A 9 12.79 -8.86 3.88
C ALA A 9 12.01 -10.18 3.88
N GLY A 10 12.23 -11.02 4.90
CA GLY A 10 11.49 -12.27 5.09
C GLY A 10 10.00 -12.04 5.33
N PHE A 11 9.66 -11.09 6.20
CA PHE A 11 8.27 -10.69 6.45
C PHE A 11 7.60 -10.17 5.18
N LEU A 12 8.25 -9.28 4.44
CA LEU A 12 7.72 -8.74 3.18
C LEU A 12 7.53 -9.84 2.12
N LEU A 13 8.42 -10.83 2.06
CA LEU A 13 8.29 -11.96 1.16
C LEU A 13 7.07 -12.82 1.52
N VAL A 14 6.92 -13.17 2.80
CA VAL A 14 5.74 -13.93 3.29
C VAL A 14 4.46 -13.15 3.04
N PHE A 15 4.45 -11.85 3.36
CA PHE A 15 3.31 -10.99 3.11
C PHE A 15 2.97 -10.91 1.62
N GLY A 16 3.97 -10.76 0.75
CA GLY A 16 3.78 -10.78 -0.70
C GLY A 16 3.20 -12.11 -1.21
N LEU A 17 3.59 -13.25 -0.62
CA LEU A 17 3.07 -14.57 -0.97
C LEU A 17 1.60 -14.69 -0.56
N VAL A 18 1.27 -14.27 0.67
CA VAL A 18 -0.12 -14.20 1.16
C VAL A 18 -0.96 -13.31 0.26
N LEU A 19 -0.45 -12.13 -0.10
CA LEU A 19 -1.15 -11.21 -0.97
C LEU A 19 -1.40 -11.81 -2.37
N TYR A 20 -0.40 -12.50 -2.95
CA TYR A 20 -0.49 -13.11 -4.27
C TYR A 20 -1.43 -14.33 -4.32
N PHE A 21 -1.33 -15.22 -3.34
CA PHE A 21 -2.04 -16.52 -3.35
C PHE A 21 -3.38 -16.51 -2.62
N LEU A 22 -3.57 -15.64 -1.63
CA LEU A 22 -4.78 -15.63 -0.80
C LEU A 22 -5.62 -14.39 -1.06
N ILE A 23 -5.03 -13.19 -0.94
CA ILE A 23 -5.82 -11.94 -0.95
C ILE A 23 -6.32 -11.59 -2.36
N ILE A 24 -5.43 -11.52 -3.35
CA ILE A 24 -5.80 -11.12 -4.71
C ILE A 24 -6.87 -12.04 -5.31
N PRO A 25 -6.75 -13.39 -5.24
CA PRO A 25 -7.76 -14.28 -5.82
C PRO A 25 -9.12 -14.21 -5.12
N ASP A 26 -9.14 -13.97 -3.80
CA ASP A 26 -10.36 -13.88 -3.01
C ASP A 26 -11.11 -12.55 -3.21
N GLN A 27 -10.36 -11.46 -3.41
CA GLN A 27 -10.93 -10.11 -3.42
C GLN A 27 -11.20 -9.56 -4.82
N ILE A 28 -10.64 -10.15 -5.88
CA ILE A 28 -10.78 -9.63 -7.25
C ILE A 28 -11.51 -10.67 -8.11
N GLY A 29 -12.76 -10.36 -8.46
CA GLY A 29 -13.60 -11.20 -9.33
C GLY A 29 -13.04 -11.34 -10.74
N SER A 30 -13.26 -12.51 -11.36
CA SER A 30 -12.61 -12.94 -12.61
C SER A 30 -13.35 -12.56 -13.90
N GLN A 31 -14.42 -11.77 -13.84
CA GLN A 31 -15.20 -11.44 -15.03
C GLN A 31 -14.79 -10.09 -15.62
N SER A 32 -14.20 -10.12 -16.82
CA SER A 32 -14.06 -8.96 -17.70
C SER A 32 -14.59 -9.30 -19.08
N TRP A 33 -15.51 -8.49 -19.61
CA TRP A 33 -15.98 -8.62 -20.99
C TRP A 33 -15.08 -7.78 -21.89
N GLY A 34 -14.10 -8.43 -22.53
CA GLY A 34 -13.19 -7.82 -23.51
C GLY A 34 -12.12 -6.91 -22.88
N GLY A 35 -11.00 -7.47 -22.44
CA GLY A 35 -9.86 -6.72 -21.92
C GLY A 35 -8.86 -7.58 -21.15
N LEU A 36 -7.90 -6.93 -20.48
CA LEU A 36 -7.07 -7.56 -19.45
C LEU A 36 -7.97 -7.97 -18.27
N ALA A 37 -7.73 -9.16 -17.72
CA ALA A 37 -8.45 -9.62 -16.55
C ALA A 37 -8.27 -8.63 -15.37
N PRO A 38 -9.28 -8.42 -14.51
CA PRO A 38 -9.24 -7.39 -13.46
C PRO A 38 -8.11 -7.62 -12.43
N ASP A 39 -7.67 -8.87 -12.30
CA ASP A 39 -6.58 -9.32 -11.44
C ASP A 39 -5.20 -9.21 -12.09
N PHE A 40 -5.10 -8.85 -13.38
CA PHE A 40 -3.84 -8.81 -14.12
C PHE A 40 -2.82 -7.85 -13.49
N PHE A 41 -3.19 -6.57 -13.30
CA PHE A 41 -2.29 -5.58 -12.72
C PHE A 41 -1.97 -5.87 -11.24
N PRO A 42 -2.94 -6.21 -10.38
CA PRO A 42 -2.65 -6.64 -9.01
C PRO A 42 -1.66 -7.81 -8.94
N ARG A 43 -1.85 -8.84 -9.79
CA ARG A 43 -0.94 -9.99 -9.86
C ARG A 43 0.44 -9.61 -10.38
N LEU A 44 0.53 -8.71 -11.36
CA LEU A 44 1.80 -8.23 -11.89
C LEU A 44 2.61 -7.49 -10.81
N ILE A 45 1.97 -6.54 -10.11
CA ILE A 45 2.60 -5.78 -9.04
C ILE A 45 3.04 -6.72 -7.91
N ALA A 46 2.18 -7.65 -7.50
CA ALA A 46 2.52 -8.64 -6.47
C ALA A 46 3.71 -9.54 -6.87
N ARG A 47 3.79 -9.97 -8.14
CA ARG A 47 4.95 -10.72 -8.66
C ARG A 47 6.23 -9.89 -8.62
N LEU A 48 6.18 -8.62 -9.06
CA LEU A 48 7.33 -7.72 -9.01
C LEU A 48 7.81 -7.53 -7.57
N LEU A 49 6.88 -7.30 -6.64
CA LEU A 49 7.18 -7.18 -5.22
C LEU A 49 7.84 -8.46 -4.68
N LEU A 50 7.30 -9.63 -5.01
CA LEU A 50 7.88 -10.92 -4.62
C LEU A 50 9.30 -11.11 -5.15
N ILE A 51 9.55 -10.79 -6.41
CA ILE A 51 10.88 -10.90 -7.02
C ILE A 51 11.87 -9.97 -6.32
N LEU A 52 11.50 -8.70 -6.12
CA LEU A 52 12.38 -7.71 -5.49
C LEU A 52 12.66 -8.04 -4.02
N THR A 53 11.65 -8.48 -3.27
CA THR A 53 11.83 -8.88 -1.86
C THR A 53 12.65 -10.16 -1.72
N ALA A 54 12.45 -11.15 -2.61
CA ALA A 54 13.29 -12.34 -2.67
C ALA A 54 14.73 -12.00 -3.01
N LEU A 55 14.96 -11.08 -3.96
CA LEU A 55 16.29 -10.62 -4.33
C LEU A 55 16.98 -9.90 -3.15
N LEU A 56 16.28 -9.01 -2.44
CA LEU A 56 16.79 -8.36 -1.24
C LEU A 56 17.19 -9.37 -0.17
N LEU A 57 16.33 -10.35 0.11
CA LEU A 57 16.62 -11.41 1.09
C LEU A 57 17.83 -12.24 0.65
N ALA A 58 17.93 -12.60 -0.63
CA ALA A 58 19.06 -13.35 -1.18
C ALA A 58 20.38 -12.58 -1.07
N VAL A 59 20.40 -11.30 -1.44
CA VAL A 59 21.58 -10.42 -1.31
C VAL A 59 22.01 -10.35 0.16
N GLN A 60 21.05 -10.27 1.09
CA GLN A 60 21.35 -10.24 2.51
C GLN A 60 21.90 -11.57 3.04
N LEU A 61 21.33 -12.71 2.64
CA LEU A 61 21.84 -14.02 3.01
C LEU A 61 23.26 -14.27 2.46
N ILE A 62 23.51 -13.88 1.21
CA ILE A 62 24.82 -14.02 0.56
C ILE A 62 25.88 -13.18 1.29
N SER A 63 25.54 -11.96 1.70
CA SER A 63 26.48 -11.09 2.42
C SER A 63 26.79 -11.56 3.84
N VAL A 64 25.83 -12.19 4.53
CA VAL A 64 26.10 -12.94 5.78
C VAL A 64 27.06 -14.09 5.52
N TRP A 65 26.81 -14.89 4.48
CA TRP A 65 27.62 -16.05 4.16
C TRP A 65 29.05 -15.69 3.76
N ARG A 66 29.23 -14.60 3.01
CA ARG A 66 30.54 -14.09 2.57
C ARG A 66 31.32 -13.33 3.64
N ARG A 67 30.80 -13.21 4.87
CA ARG A 67 31.42 -12.47 5.99
C ARG A 67 31.91 -11.08 5.58
N ALA A 68 31.17 -10.40 4.70
CA ALA A 68 31.58 -9.11 4.19
C ALA A 68 31.74 -8.12 5.37
N PRO A 69 32.83 -7.33 5.40
CA PRO A 69 33.06 -6.37 6.48
C PRO A 69 31.84 -5.46 6.60
N HIS A 70 31.40 -5.27 7.85
CA HIS A 70 30.19 -4.53 8.18
C HIS A 70 30.40 -3.04 7.96
N THR A 71 30.37 -2.61 6.71
CA THR A 71 30.28 -1.20 6.36
C THR A 71 28.81 -0.81 6.45
N GLU A 72 28.34 -0.47 7.65
CA GLU A 72 27.38 0.62 7.80
C GLU A 72 27.06 0.92 9.27
N ALA A 73 27.09 2.21 9.54
CA ALA A 73 26.96 2.84 10.83
C ALA A 73 25.68 2.44 11.56
N ALA A 74 25.77 2.45 12.87
CA ALA A 74 24.64 2.36 13.78
C ALA A 74 23.66 3.54 13.58
N MET A 75 22.84 3.54 12.53
CA MET A 75 21.57 4.26 12.55
C MET A 75 20.75 3.75 13.73
N LEU A 76 20.36 4.69 14.59
CA LEU A 76 19.68 4.48 15.87
C LEU A 76 18.46 3.55 15.76
N PRO A 77 18.06 2.90 16.87
CA PRO A 77 16.75 2.28 16.99
C PRO A 77 15.67 3.27 16.57
N ILE A 78 14.65 2.78 15.84
CA ILE A 78 13.49 3.55 15.36
C ILE A 78 13.06 4.52 16.46
N ARG A 79 13.08 5.82 16.15
CA ARG A 79 12.78 6.84 17.14
C ARG A 79 11.28 6.79 17.47
N LEU A 80 10.91 7.05 18.71
CA LEU A 80 9.50 7.16 19.14
C LEU A 80 8.59 7.95 18.17
N PRO A 81 8.98 9.12 17.62
CA PRO A 81 8.16 9.82 16.63
C PRO A 81 7.94 9.04 15.32
N GLU A 82 8.93 8.27 14.86
CA GLU A 82 8.80 7.43 13.67
C GLU A 82 7.83 6.28 13.94
N LEU A 83 7.91 5.68 15.14
CA LEU A 83 7.03 4.60 15.55
C LEU A 83 5.58 5.10 15.75
N ALA A 84 5.42 6.30 16.31
CA ALA A 84 4.13 6.97 16.41
C ALA A 84 3.53 7.30 15.03
N PHE A 85 4.36 7.75 14.08
CA PHE A 85 3.93 7.99 12.70
C PHE A 85 3.47 6.71 12.02
N ILE A 86 4.25 5.62 12.13
CA ILE A 86 3.87 4.31 11.58
C ILE A 86 2.55 3.85 12.20
N GLY A 87 2.43 3.92 13.53
CA GLY A 87 1.19 3.55 14.23
C GLY A 87 -0.02 4.37 13.78
N ALA A 88 0.13 5.70 13.67
CA ALA A 88 -0.93 6.58 13.18
C ALA A 88 -1.32 6.26 11.73
N ALA A 89 -0.33 6.05 10.84
CA ALA A 89 -0.58 5.68 9.45
C ALA A 89 -1.31 4.33 9.35
N SER A 90 -0.91 3.33 10.15
CA SER A 90 -1.58 2.03 10.23
C SER A 90 -3.03 2.16 10.69
N ILE A 91 -3.31 3.00 11.71
CA ILE A 91 -4.67 3.25 12.18
C ILE A 91 -5.50 3.93 11.09
N VAL A 92 -4.96 4.95 10.42
CA VAL A 92 -5.65 5.64 9.32
C VAL A 92 -5.99 4.67 8.20
N LEU A 93 -5.05 3.80 7.80
CA LEU A 93 -5.30 2.79 6.77
C LEU A 93 -6.32 1.75 7.21
N MET A 94 -6.29 1.32 8.48
CA MET A 94 -7.28 0.40 9.05
C MET A 94 -8.69 1.01 9.03
N VAL A 95 -8.83 2.28 9.47
CA VAL A 95 -10.12 3.00 9.43
C VAL A 95 -10.59 3.17 8.00
N ALA A 96 -9.70 3.52 7.07
CA ALA A 96 -10.05 3.64 5.67
C ALA A 96 -10.54 2.32 5.07
N TYR A 97 -9.90 1.19 5.41
CA TYR A 97 -10.35 -0.13 5.01
C TYR A 97 -11.76 -0.45 5.55
N LEU A 98 -12.00 -0.18 6.83
CA LEU A 98 -13.33 -0.37 7.43
C LEU A 98 -14.39 0.51 6.77
N LEU A 99 -14.09 1.78 6.48
CA LEU A 99 -14.99 2.66 5.74
C LEU A 99 -15.27 2.12 4.34
N MET A 100 -14.25 1.60 3.65
CA MET A 100 -14.39 1.06 2.31
C MET A 100 -15.29 -0.19 2.28
N ARG A 101 -15.22 -1.01 3.34
CA ARG A 101 -16.02 -2.21 3.50
C ARG A 101 -17.48 -1.93 3.88
N GLU A 102 -17.70 -1.03 4.85
CA GLU A 102 -19.03 -0.83 5.46
C GLU A 102 -19.84 0.31 4.82
N VAL A 103 -19.17 1.34 4.27
CA VAL A 103 -19.83 2.56 3.75
C VAL A 103 -19.66 2.72 2.24
N GLY A 104 -18.58 2.16 1.67
CA GLY A 104 -18.30 2.21 0.25
C GLY A 104 -17.07 3.04 -0.10
N TYR A 105 -16.64 2.94 -1.37
CA TYR A 105 -15.39 3.51 -1.86
C TYR A 105 -15.28 5.03 -1.68
N ILE A 106 -16.37 5.77 -1.96
CA ILE A 106 -16.33 7.24 -2.01
C ILE A 106 -15.97 7.83 -0.64
N VAL A 107 -16.61 7.35 0.43
CA VAL A 107 -16.38 7.85 1.79
C VAL A 107 -14.96 7.49 2.27
N ALA A 108 -14.51 6.27 1.98
CA ALA A 108 -13.15 5.84 2.31
C ALA A 108 -12.09 6.67 1.59
N ALA A 109 -12.29 6.95 0.30
CA ALA A 109 -11.38 7.75 -0.51
C ALA A 109 -11.35 9.22 -0.04
N MET A 110 -12.50 9.82 0.28
CA MET A 110 -12.58 11.15 0.90
C MET A 110 -11.76 11.20 2.20
N PHE A 111 -11.92 10.20 3.06
CA PHE A 111 -11.19 10.10 4.32
C PHE A 111 -9.67 9.99 4.12
N ILE A 112 -9.20 9.12 3.21
CA ILE A 112 -7.77 8.97 2.91
C ILE A 112 -7.18 10.28 2.40
N ILE A 113 -7.84 10.94 1.43
CA ILE A 113 -7.33 12.19 0.85
C ILE A 113 -7.28 13.29 1.92
N ALA A 114 -8.30 13.39 2.78
CA ALA A 114 -8.31 14.33 3.88
C ALA A 114 -7.17 14.05 4.87
N ALA A 115 -7.01 12.80 5.31
CA ALA A 115 -5.94 12.41 6.24
C ALA A 115 -4.55 12.67 5.65
N ALA A 116 -4.34 12.33 4.37
CA ALA A 116 -3.08 12.60 3.68
C ALA A 116 -2.81 14.11 3.52
N GLY A 117 -3.81 14.90 3.18
CA GLY A 117 -3.69 16.35 3.08
C GLY A 117 -3.34 17.01 4.43
N VAL A 118 -3.95 16.53 5.52
CA VAL A 118 -3.59 16.94 6.88
C VAL A 118 -2.14 16.57 7.20
N ALA A 119 -1.74 15.33 6.92
CA ALA A 119 -0.37 14.86 7.19
C ALA A 119 0.70 15.63 6.40
N MET A 120 0.40 16.04 5.17
CA MET A 120 1.29 16.85 4.33
C MET A 120 1.33 18.34 4.71
N GLY A 121 0.54 18.76 5.71
CA GLY A 121 0.47 20.16 6.14
C GLY A 121 -0.16 21.11 5.11
N SER A 122 -0.80 20.59 4.06
CA SER A 122 -1.40 21.38 2.99
C SER A 122 -2.64 22.16 3.42
N VAL A 123 -3.22 21.79 4.57
CA VAL A 123 -4.40 22.43 5.18
C VAL A 123 -4.25 23.94 5.33
N ARG A 124 -3.03 24.44 5.60
CA ARG A 124 -2.80 25.88 5.85
C ARG A 124 -2.61 26.72 4.60
N ARG A 125 -2.19 26.14 3.47
CA ARG A 125 -1.86 26.91 2.24
C ARG A 125 -3.00 26.91 1.23
N THR A 126 -3.92 25.96 1.32
CA THR A 126 -4.93 25.75 0.27
C THR A 126 -6.27 25.28 0.83
N LEU A 127 -6.85 26.14 1.68
CA LEU A 127 -8.15 25.96 2.35
C LEU A 127 -9.31 25.63 1.39
N LEU A 128 -9.24 26.08 0.13
CA LEU A 128 -10.25 25.82 -0.90
C LEU A 128 -9.93 24.61 -1.78
N GLN A 129 -8.66 24.32 -2.04
CA GLN A 129 -8.29 23.21 -2.93
C GLN A 129 -8.40 21.85 -2.24
N LEU A 130 -8.13 21.77 -0.94
CA LEU A 130 -8.24 20.51 -0.20
C LEU A 130 -9.68 19.96 -0.15
N PRO A 131 -10.71 20.72 0.27
CA PRO A 131 -12.08 20.21 0.21
C PRO A 131 -12.49 19.90 -1.23
N LEU A 132 -12.10 20.73 -2.20
CA LEU A 132 -12.39 20.47 -3.60
C LEU A 132 -11.79 19.13 -4.08
N MET A 133 -10.53 18.84 -3.75
CA MET A 133 -9.91 17.55 -4.08
C MET A 133 -10.56 16.39 -3.34
N VAL A 134 -10.89 16.57 -2.05
CA VAL A 134 -11.54 15.53 -1.23
C VAL A 134 -12.89 15.14 -1.85
N PHE A 135 -13.70 16.08 -2.35
CA PHE A 135 -14.98 15.74 -2.95
C PHE A 135 -14.91 15.35 -4.43
N ILE A 136 -14.14 16.09 -5.23
CA ILE A 136 -14.12 15.91 -6.68
C ILE A 136 -13.28 14.71 -7.09
N ALA A 137 -12.08 14.52 -6.51
CA ALA A 137 -11.18 13.49 -7.00
C ALA A 137 -11.76 12.07 -6.80
N PRO A 138 -12.31 11.68 -5.64
CA PRO A 138 -12.98 10.38 -5.49
C PRO A 138 -14.15 10.17 -6.43
N ALA A 139 -14.98 11.21 -6.64
CA ALA A 139 -16.12 11.12 -7.55
C ALA A 139 -15.68 10.91 -9.00
N VAL A 140 -14.70 11.67 -9.48
CA VAL A 140 -14.13 11.52 -10.83
C VAL A 140 -13.51 10.14 -11.00
N ILE A 141 -12.71 9.69 -10.04
CA ILE A 141 -12.08 8.36 -10.09
C ILE A 141 -13.14 7.27 -10.10
N TYR A 142 -14.16 7.36 -9.24
CA TYR A 142 -15.27 6.40 -9.21
C TYR A 142 -15.99 6.33 -10.57
N LEU A 143 -16.29 7.47 -11.19
CA LEU A 143 -16.92 7.53 -12.51
C LEU A 143 -16.03 6.90 -13.58
N ILE A 144 -14.72 7.17 -13.57
CA ILE A 144 -13.77 6.55 -14.49
C ILE A 144 -13.78 5.03 -14.33
N PHE A 145 -13.66 4.52 -13.09
CA PHE A 145 -13.66 3.07 -12.87
C PHE A 145 -14.99 2.41 -13.25
N ARG A 146 -16.11 3.06 -12.95
CA ARG A 146 -17.45 2.55 -13.26
C ARG A 146 -17.73 2.53 -14.76
N TYR A 147 -17.41 3.61 -15.48
CA TYR A 147 -17.82 3.76 -16.88
C TYR A 147 -16.74 3.36 -17.90
N PHE A 148 -15.45 3.52 -17.58
CA PHE A 148 -14.36 3.14 -18.48
C PHE A 148 -13.82 1.74 -18.18
N PHE A 149 -13.67 1.38 -16.90
CA PHE A 149 -13.06 0.09 -16.54
C PHE A 149 -14.08 -1.02 -16.25
N ILE A 150 -15.38 -0.71 -16.13
CA ILE A 150 -16.44 -1.69 -15.80
C ILE A 150 -16.07 -2.50 -14.54
N ILE A 151 -15.37 -1.88 -13.61
CA ILE A 151 -15.03 -2.48 -12.31
C ILE A 151 -16.08 -1.99 -11.32
N TYR A 152 -16.88 -2.94 -10.80
CA TYR A 152 -17.81 -2.66 -9.72
C TYR A 152 -17.01 -2.49 -8.43
N LEU A 153 -16.69 -1.24 -8.10
CA LEU A 153 -16.24 -0.88 -6.76
C LEU A 153 -17.41 -1.05 -5.78
N PRO A 154 -17.16 -1.48 -4.52
CA PRO A 154 -18.21 -1.55 -3.50
C PRO A 154 -18.87 -0.17 -3.36
N ALA A 155 -20.19 -0.16 -3.55
CA ALA A 155 -21.03 1.03 -3.48
C ALA A 155 -21.11 1.55 -2.05
#